data_AF-A0A846BT33-F1
#
_entry.id   AF-A0A846BT33-F1
#
_cell.length_a   1.000
_cell.length_b   1.000
_cell.length_c   1.000
_cell.angle_alpha   90.00
_cell.angle_beta   90.00
_cell.angle_gamma   90.00
#
_symmetry.space_group_name_H-M   'P 1'
#
loop_
_entity.id
_entity.type
_entity.pdbx_description
1 polymer ?
#
loop_
_entity_poly.entity_id
_entity_poly.type
_entity_poly.pdbx_seq_one_letter_code
_entity_poly.pdbx_strand_id
1 'polypeptide(L)'
;MLNLFYIQLKLFLSTLGVTFFFFSVINPAQAEETVAYCDTPLHAVNVYRKSTPESTETSLRIRIFWREKSVVFADLPAQRSHFSNEGYIYTSQSGLSDNYSDSLWMLFVPDNKERSCLLFRNGRAFDSGDVTNRE
;
A
#
# COMPACT_ATOMS: atom_id res chain seq x y z
N MET A 1 -16.61 -9.63 78.13
CA MET A 1 -15.35 -10.35 78.44
C MET A 1 -14.24 -9.77 77.60
N LEU A 2 -13.11 -9.52 78.24
CA LEU A 2 -11.90 -8.94 77.69
C LEU A 2 -11.15 -9.96 76.80
N ASN A 3 -10.40 -9.41 75.84
CA ASN A 3 -9.04 -9.80 75.45
C ASN A 3 -8.74 -10.79 74.29
N LEU A 4 -7.88 -10.23 73.42
CA LEU A 4 -6.69 -10.78 72.76
C LEU A 4 -6.88 -11.72 71.55
N PHE A 5 -6.57 -11.22 70.35
CA PHE A 5 -5.39 -11.60 69.54
C PHE A 5 -5.22 -10.49 68.44
N TYR A 6 -4.18 -9.63 68.46
CA TYR A 6 -2.88 -9.81 67.77
C TYR A 6 -3.09 -10.04 66.25
N ILE A 7 -2.62 -9.31 65.24
CA ILE A 7 -1.47 -8.42 64.90
C ILE A 7 -1.88 -7.81 63.53
N GLN A 8 -2.00 -6.49 63.33
CA GLN A 8 -0.97 -5.50 62.97
C GLN A 8 -0.25 -5.68 61.61
N LEU A 9 -0.01 -4.52 60.96
CA LEU A 9 0.97 -4.22 59.90
C LEU A 9 0.60 -4.66 58.46
N LYS A 10 0.45 -3.77 57.46
CA LYS A 10 1.11 -2.48 57.21
C LYS A 10 0.20 -1.50 56.47
N LEU A 11 0.03 -0.31 57.05
CA LEU A 11 -0.14 0.95 56.31
C LEU A 11 1.04 1.14 55.34
N PHE A 12 0.78 1.78 54.19
CA PHE A 12 1.46 2.97 53.64
C PHE A 12 1.02 3.09 52.16
N LEU A 13 0.03 3.96 51.90
CA LEU A 13 0.23 5.26 51.26
C LEU A 13 1.00 5.20 49.92
N SER A 14 0.27 5.45 48.82
CA SER A 14 0.43 6.65 47.97
C SER A 14 0.33 6.34 46.46
N THR A 15 -0.65 7.01 45.85
CA THR A 15 -0.62 7.66 44.51
C THR A 15 -0.04 6.91 43.31
N LEU A 16 -0.94 6.46 42.42
CA LEU A 16 -0.87 6.50 40.94
C LEU A 16 -2.25 5.99 40.49
N GLY A 17 -3.16 6.77 39.89
CA GLY A 17 -2.92 7.63 38.74
C GLY A 17 -2.73 6.74 37.50
N VAL A 18 -3.60 6.92 36.49
CA VAL A 18 -3.56 6.39 35.11
C VAL A 18 -4.50 5.20 34.84
N THR A 19 -5.76 5.42 34.43
CA THR A 19 -6.31 5.52 33.05
C THR A 19 -5.99 4.39 32.05
N PHE A 20 -7.08 3.90 31.43
CA PHE A 20 -7.22 3.29 30.09
C PHE A 20 -6.48 1.99 29.75
N PHE A 21 -7.27 0.97 29.40
CA PHE A 21 -6.96 0.16 28.21
C PHE A 21 -8.18 0.15 27.28
N PHE A 22 -8.12 1.03 26.28
CA PHE A 22 -8.90 0.91 25.06
C PHE A 22 -8.54 -0.44 24.42
N PHE A 23 -9.55 -1.28 24.15
CA PHE A 23 -9.42 -2.32 23.14
C PHE A 23 -9.32 -1.63 21.78
N SER A 24 -8.11 -1.32 21.34
CA SER A 24 -7.86 -0.99 19.95
C SER A 24 -8.19 -2.23 19.13
N VAL A 25 -9.22 -2.14 18.30
CA VAL A 25 -9.46 -3.08 17.20
C VAL A 25 -8.25 -2.95 16.27
N ILE A 26 -7.28 -3.85 16.42
CA ILE A 26 -6.13 -3.94 15.52
C ILE A 26 -6.70 -4.49 14.22
N ASN A 27 -6.95 -3.62 13.24
CA ASN A 27 -7.14 -4.09 11.88
C ASN A 27 -5.89 -4.92 11.50
N PRO A 28 -6.04 -6.17 11.06
CA PRO A 28 -4.91 -6.96 10.60
C PRO A 28 -4.16 -6.20 9.50
N ALA A 29 -2.83 -6.18 9.60
CA ALA A 29 -1.96 -5.60 8.58
C ALA A 29 -2.28 -6.24 7.23
N GLN A 30 -2.67 -5.42 6.25
CA GLN A 30 -3.00 -5.89 4.90
C GLN A 30 -1.70 -6.31 4.20
N ALA A 31 -1.66 -7.52 3.64
CA ALA A 31 -0.51 -7.99 2.88
C ALA A 31 -0.54 -7.35 1.48
N GLU A 32 0.49 -6.57 1.16
CA GLU A 32 0.74 -6.04 -0.19
C GLU A 32 1.86 -6.87 -0.85
N GLU A 33 1.54 -7.58 -1.94
CA GLU A 33 2.52 -8.33 -2.74
C GLU A 33 2.89 -7.51 -3.98
N THR A 34 4.17 -7.18 -4.17
CA THR A 34 4.62 -6.45 -5.37
C THR A 34 4.66 -7.40 -6.57
N VAL A 35 3.88 -7.08 -7.60
CA VAL A 35 3.77 -7.82 -8.87
C VAL A 35 4.74 -7.28 -9.89
N ALA A 36 4.84 -5.95 -10.01
CA ALA A 36 5.80 -5.31 -10.90
C ALA A 36 6.29 -4.00 -10.29
N TYR A 37 7.56 -3.70 -10.54
CA TYR A 37 8.15 -2.43 -10.12
C TYR A 37 8.93 -1.83 -11.28
N CYS A 38 8.53 -0.61 -11.63
CA CYS A 38 9.18 0.21 -12.65
C CYS A 38 9.79 1.43 -11.97
N ASP A 39 11.11 1.52 -12.03
CA ASP A 39 11.89 2.60 -11.49
C ASP A 39 12.29 3.57 -12.61
N THR A 40 11.73 4.78 -12.56
CA THR A 40 11.99 5.83 -13.54
C THR A 40 12.67 7.03 -12.87
N PRO A 41 13.32 7.93 -13.62
CA PRO A 41 14.00 9.08 -13.06
C PRO A 41 13.10 9.98 -12.21
N LEU A 42 11.84 10.20 -12.61
CA LEU A 42 10.92 11.09 -11.87
C LEU A 42 9.93 10.32 -11.00
N HIS A 43 9.59 9.08 -11.37
CA HIS A 43 8.56 8.29 -10.69
C HIS A 43 9.05 6.90 -10.27
N ALA A 44 8.49 6.39 -9.18
CA ALA A 44 8.54 4.96 -8.88
C ALA A 44 7.12 4.41 -9.00
N VAL A 45 6.95 3.38 -9.83
CA VAL A 45 5.64 2.77 -10.08
C VAL A 45 5.64 1.35 -9.54
N ASN A 46 4.78 1.10 -8.56
CA ASN A 46 4.56 -0.23 -8.00
C ASN A 46 3.19 -0.74 -8.41
N VAL A 47 3.15 -1.90 -9.05
CA VAL A 47 1.93 -2.68 -9.21
C VAL A 47 1.93 -3.76 -8.16
N TYR A 48 0.88 -3.83 -7.35
CA TYR A 48 0.80 -4.77 -6.25
C TYR A 48 -0.58 -5.39 -6.13
N ARG A 49 -0.62 -6.62 -5.60
CA ARG A 49 -1.86 -7.26 -5.15
C ARG A 49 -2.13 -6.83 -3.73
N LYS A 50 -3.35 -6.37 -3.52
CA LYS A 50 -3.89 -6.09 -2.20
C LYS A 50 -4.84 -7.21 -1.80
N SER A 51 -4.45 -7.97 -0.78
CA SER A 51 -5.32 -8.97 -0.15
C SER A 51 -5.98 -8.35 1.07
N THR A 52 -7.30 -8.44 1.16
CA THR A 52 -8.02 -8.16 2.40
C THR A 52 -8.21 -9.46 3.18
N PRO A 53 -8.00 -9.47 4.51
CA PRO A 53 -8.08 -10.70 5.31
C PRO A 53 -9.45 -11.40 5.24
N GLU A 54 -10.50 -10.69 4.84
CA GLU A 54 -11.87 -11.18 4.76
C GLU A 54 -12.28 -11.64 3.36
N SER A 55 -11.44 -11.46 2.33
CA SER A 55 -11.75 -11.88 0.95
C SER A 55 -10.63 -12.72 0.33
N THR A 56 -11.01 -13.73 -0.46
CA THR A 56 -10.10 -14.44 -1.37
C THR A 56 -9.83 -13.66 -2.65
N GLU A 57 -10.49 -12.51 -2.83
CA GLU A 57 -10.31 -11.63 -3.98
C GLU A 57 -9.06 -10.78 -3.81
N THR A 58 -8.04 -11.05 -4.62
CA THR A 58 -6.88 -10.20 -4.75
C THR A 58 -7.17 -9.11 -5.77
N SER A 59 -7.12 -7.85 -5.33
CA SER A 59 -7.28 -6.70 -6.24
C SER A 59 -5.90 -6.18 -6.65
N LEU A 60 -5.68 -6.04 -7.95
CA LEU A 60 -4.49 -5.36 -8.46
C LEU A 60 -4.63 -3.86 -8.29
N ARG A 61 -3.53 -3.21 -7.92
CA ARG A 61 -3.45 -1.77 -7.77
C ARG A 61 -2.17 -1.24 -8.39
N ILE A 62 -2.21 0.01 -8.87
CA ILE A 62 -1.06 0.75 -9.35
C ILE A 62 -0.83 1.95 -8.44
N ARG A 63 0.37 2.03 -7.87
CA ARG A 63 0.83 3.15 -7.04
C ARG A 63 1.94 3.87 -7.78
N ILE A 64 1.77 5.18 -7.96
CA ILE A 64 2.75 6.06 -8.62
C ILE A 64 3.26 7.03 -7.57
N PHE A 65 4.55 6.94 -7.28
CA PHE A 65 5.25 7.84 -6.37
C PHE A 65 6.06 8.85 -7.17
N TRP A 66 5.89 10.14 -6.88
CA TRP A 66 6.70 11.21 -7.46
C TRP A 66 7.91 11.48 -6.57
N ARG A 67 9.10 11.15 -7.07
CA ARG A 67 10.37 11.18 -6.33
C ARG A 67 10.73 12.57 -5.85
N GLU A 68 10.72 13.55 -6.75
CA GLU A 68 11.13 14.94 -6.44
C GLU A 68 10.28 15.56 -5.33
N LYS A 69 8.98 15.26 -5.32
CA LYS A 69 8.04 15.81 -4.34
C LYS A 69 7.86 14.91 -3.12
N SER A 70 8.42 13.70 -3.14
CA SER A 70 8.24 12.68 -2.09
C SER A 70 6.77 12.39 -1.76
N VAL A 71 5.90 12.32 -2.77
CA VAL A 71 4.46 12.08 -2.59
C VAL A 71 3.97 10.92 -3.42
N VAL A 72 2.97 10.18 -2.91
CA VAL A 72 2.18 9.27 -3.73
C VAL A 72 1.20 10.10 -4.54
N PHE A 73 1.40 10.14 -5.86
CA PHE A 73 0.56 10.89 -6.79
C PHE A 73 -0.74 10.14 -7.09
N ALA A 74 -0.67 8.81 -7.18
CA ALA A 74 -1.82 7.96 -7.46
C ALA A 74 -1.68 6.62 -6.73
N ASP A 75 -2.80 6.11 -6.22
CA ASP A 75 -2.95 4.74 -5.74
C ASP A 75 -4.34 4.27 -6.17
N LEU A 76 -4.39 3.56 -7.31
CA LEU A 76 -5.63 3.29 -8.03
C LEU A 76 -5.82 1.78 -8.24
N PRO A 77 -7.07 1.28 -8.26
CA PRO A 77 -7.34 -0.05 -8.78
C PRO A 77 -6.80 -0.21 -10.19
N ALA A 78 -6.29 -1.38 -10.53
CA ALA A 78 -5.70 -1.66 -11.83
C ALA A 78 -6.25 -2.95 -12.43
N GLN A 79 -6.34 -2.97 -13.76
CA GLN A 79 -6.49 -4.18 -14.54
C GLN A 79 -5.18 -4.52 -15.23
N ARG A 80 -4.91 -5.82 -15.35
CA ARG A 80 -3.81 -6.34 -16.13
C ARG A 80 -4.33 -6.90 -17.44
N SER A 81 -3.63 -6.59 -18.52
CA SER A 81 -3.79 -7.23 -19.82
C SER A 81 -2.43 -7.66 -20.34
N HIS A 82 -2.42 -8.75 -21.11
CA HIS A 82 -1.21 -9.22 -21.78
C HIS A 82 -1.08 -8.49 -23.11
N PHE A 83 0.08 -7.90 -23.38
CA PHE A 83 0.36 -7.21 -24.63
C PHE A 83 1.21 -8.11 -25.53
N SER A 84 0.51 -8.96 -26.27
CA SER A 84 1.13 -9.94 -27.18
C SER A 84 2.28 -10.70 -26.48
N ASN A 85 3.41 -10.98 -27.13
CA ASN A 85 4.56 -11.64 -26.48
C ASN A 85 5.61 -10.63 -25.99
N GLU A 86 5.19 -9.41 -25.66
CA GLU A 86 6.13 -8.32 -25.32
C GLU A 86 6.10 -7.94 -23.85
N GLY A 87 5.01 -8.25 -23.13
CA GLY A 87 4.87 -8.02 -21.70
C GLY A 87 3.44 -7.73 -21.25
N TYR A 88 3.31 -7.03 -20.13
CA TYR A 88 2.03 -6.72 -19.51
C TYR A 88 1.73 -5.23 -19.54
N ILE A 89 0.45 -4.89 -19.73
CA ILE A 89 -0.08 -3.54 -19.53
C ILE A 89 -0.95 -3.54 -18.28
N TYR A 90 -0.64 -2.64 -17.37
CA TYR A 90 -1.42 -2.36 -16.17
C TYR A 90 -2.12 -1.02 -16.33
N THR A 91 -3.44 -1.04 -16.36
CA THR A 91 -4.26 0.15 -16.60
C THR A 91 -5.04 0.48 -15.35
N SER A 92 -4.96 1.73 -14.87
CA SER A 92 -5.78 2.19 -13.76
C SER A 92 -7.25 2.19 -14.16
N GLN A 93 -8.13 1.60 -13.34
CA GLN A 93 -9.56 1.79 -13.48
C GLN A 93 -9.91 3.14 -12.83
N SER A 94 -10.54 4.04 -13.60
CA SER A 94 -11.20 5.21 -12.99
C SER A 94 -12.45 4.71 -12.28
N GLY A 95 -12.32 4.47 -10.98
CA GLY A 95 -13.43 4.19 -10.09
C GLY A 95 -13.56 5.35 -9.11
N LEU A 96 -14.51 6.25 -9.38
CA LEU A 96 -15.15 7.13 -8.39
C LEU A 96 -14.17 7.93 -7.50
N SER A 97 -13.48 8.92 -8.05
CA SER A 97 -12.90 9.98 -7.22
C SER A 97 -13.28 11.34 -7.79
N ASP A 98 -14.28 11.96 -7.16
CA ASP A 98 -14.83 13.28 -7.55
C ASP A 98 -13.82 14.45 -7.41
N ASN A 99 -12.54 14.19 -7.13
CA ASN A 99 -11.56 15.25 -6.84
C ASN A 99 -10.16 15.07 -7.43
N TYR A 100 -9.93 14.09 -8.29
CA TYR A 100 -8.71 14.06 -9.08
C TYR A 100 -9.05 13.72 -10.53
N SER A 101 -8.91 14.74 -11.38
CA SER A 101 -8.88 14.69 -12.86
C SER A 101 -8.78 13.26 -13.41
N ASP A 102 -9.78 12.87 -14.22
CA ASP A 102 -9.95 11.61 -14.97
C ASP A 102 -8.72 11.22 -15.79
N SER A 103 -7.60 10.97 -15.10
CA SER A 103 -6.33 10.67 -15.70
C SER A 103 -6.13 9.18 -15.70
N LEU A 104 -6.26 8.61 -16.89
CA LEU A 104 -5.96 7.22 -17.15
C LEU A 104 -4.46 7.02 -17.06
N TRP A 105 -4.02 6.21 -16.10
CA TRP A 105 -2.64 5.77 -15.98
C TRP A 105 -2.49 4.39 -16.60
N MET A 106 -1.42 4.19 -17.37
CA MET A 106 -1.05 2.89 -17.91
C MET A 106 0.43 2.66 -17.70
N LEU A 107 0.81 1.48 -17.21
CA LEU A 107 2.19 1.04 -17.13
C LEU A 107 2.37 -0.15 -18.06
N PHE A 108 3.27 -0.03 -19.03
CA PHE A 108 3.77 -1.17 -19.79
C PHE A 108 5.05 -1.70 -19.15
N VAL A 109 5.06 -2.99 -18.84
CA VAL A 109 6.20 -3.72 -18.28
C VAL A 109 6.61 -4.79 -19.28
N PRO A 110 7.75 -4.64 -19.97
CA PRO A 110 8.20 -5.62 -20.94
C PRO A 110 8.77 -6.90 -20.30
N ASP A 111 8.56 -8.03 -20.97
CA ASP A 111 9.16 -9.32 -20.60
C ASP A 111 10.67 -9.33 -20.87
N ASN A 112 11.09 -8.66 -21.96
CA ASN A 112 12.51 -8.52 -22.27
C ASN A 112 13.19 -7.59 -21.24
N LYS A 113 14.21 -8.13 -20.56
CA LYS A 113 14.97 -7.44 -19.52
C LYS A 113 15.79 -6.24 -20.04
N GLU A 114 16.09 -6.20 -21.32
CA GLU A 114 16.83 -5.12 -21.96
C GLU A 114 15.94 -3.93 -22.34
N ARG A 115 14.61 -4.08 -22.25
CA ARG A 115 13.65 -3.02 -22.55
C ARG A 115 13.21 -2.31 -21.27
N SER A 116 13.11 -1.00 -21.36
CA SER A 116 12.56 -0.14 -20.32
C SER A 116 11.04 -0.30 -20.19
N CYS A 117 10.52 -0.14 -18.98
CA CYS A 117 9.09 0.12 -18.79
C CYS A 117 8.71 1.50 -19.31
N LEU A 118 7.43 1.64 -19.65
CA LEU A 118 6.85 2.90 -20.10
C LEU A 118 5.62 3.23 -19.25
N LEU A 119 5.65 4.39 -18.61
CA LEU A 119 4.52 4.96 -17.91
C LEU A 119 3.80 5.94 -18.85
N PHE A 120 2.50 5.78 -18.99
CA PHE A 120 1.64 6.63 -19.80
C PHE A 120 0.59 7.31 -18.93
N ARG A 121 0.24 8.53 -19.34
CA ARG A 121 -0.91 9.28 -18.83
C ARG A 121 -1.78 9.72 -20.00
N ASN A 122 -3.05 9.35 -19.99
CA ASN A 122 -4.02 9.71 -21.04
C ASN A 122 -3.51 9.38 -22.46
N GLY A 123 -2.91 8.19 -22.62
CA GLY A 123 -2.40 7.70 -23.90
C GLY A 123 -1.07 8.32 -24.36
N ARG A 124 -0.46 9.21 -23.58
CA ARG A 124 0.86 9.80 -23.89
C ARG A 124 1.92 9.23 -22.97
N ALA A 125 3.09 8.92 -23.54
CA ALA A 125 4.25 8.53 -22.75
C ALA A 125 4.59 9.68 -21.79
N PHE A 126 4.74 9.35 -20.52
CA PHE A 126 4.93 10.27 -19.42
C PHE A 126 6.29 10.08 -18.78
N ASP A 127 6.72 8.84 -18.61
CA ASP A 127 8.05 8.49 -18.08
C ASP A 127 8.49 7.11 -18.57
N SER A 128 9.77 6.78 -18.40
CA SER A 128 10.34 5.48 -18.73
C SER A 128 11.52 5.14 -17.85
N GLY A 129 11.77 3.86 -17.61
CA GLY A 129 12.90 3.46 -16.78
C GLY A 129 13.09 1.95 -16.66
N ASP A 130 13.82 1.55 -15.65
CA ASP A 130 14.21 0.15 -15.45
C ASP A 130 13.11 -0.61 -14.72
N VAL A 131 12.89 -1.85 -15.13
CA VAL A 131 11.99 -2.75 -14.39
C VAL A 131 12.82 -3.57 -13.41
N THR A 132 12.64 -3.30 -12.13
CA THR A 132 13.38 -3.95 -11.03
C THR A 132 12.66 -5.15 -10.44
N ASN A 133 11.34 -5.27 -10.66
CA ASN A 133 10.58 -6.48 -10.34
C ASN A 133 9.60 -6.84 -11.45
N ARG A 134 9.48 -8.14 -11.74
CA ARG A 134 8.53 -8.75 -12.68
C ARG A 134 7.96 -9.99 -12.01
N GLU A 135 6.69 -10.26 -12.27
CA GLU A 135 6.09 -11.58 -11.98
C GLU A 135 6.69 -12.66 -12.88
#